data_AF-A0A960W4K8-F1
#
_entry.id   AF-A0A960W4K8-F1
#
_cell.length_a   1.000
_cell.length_b   1.000
_cell.length_c   1.000
_cell.angle_alpha   90.00
_cell.angle_beta   90.00
_cell.angle_gamma   90.00
#
_symmetry.space_group_name_H-M   'P 1'
#
loop_
_entity.id
_entity.type
_entity.pdbx_description
1 polymer ?
#
loop_
_entity_poly.entity_id
_entity_poly.type
_entity_poly.pdbx_seq_one_letter_code
_entity_poly.pdbx_strand_id
1 'polypeptide(L)'
;MGNDYSYNPLGDSLLGELICSVWKGKGRDTEELKQAIYSHLSEGGDFKGTPKGEKQIIMNLLPNRIRKYIEEKNFNKIAKEFTNLLKGRDLAQKPAIDVAFELLEWILTGFQEDDLVLLLLPVFFNNRLQFDKELLDELKVSYQQLLVQN
;
A
#
# COMPACT_ATOMS: atom_id res chain seq x y z
N MET A 1 0.23 -26.22 -3.00
CA MET A 1 0.95 -25.53 -1.93
C MET A 1 1.64 -24.34 -2.58
N GLY A 2 1.12 -23.13 -2.40
CA GLY A 2 1.81 -21.92 -2.86
C GLY A 2 2.91 -21.60 -1.85
N ASN A 3 4.16 -21.50 -2.30
CA ASN A 3 5.28 -21.17 -1.43
C ASN A 3 5.14 -19.73 -0.96
N ASP A 4 4.96 -19.54 0.35
CA ASP A 4 5.17 -18.25 1.02
C ASP A 4 6.63 -17.83 0.75
N TYR A 5 6.85 -16.90 -0.20
CA TYR A 5 8.17 -16.32 -0.45
C TYR A 5 8.34 -15.05 0.39
N SER A 6 9.55 -14.76 0.85
CA SER A 6 9.84 -13.50 1.55
C SER A 6 9.54 -12.32 0.65
N TYR A 7 8.86 -11.32 1.18
CA TYR A 7 8.48 -10.11 0.45
C TYR A 7 9.07 -8.90 1.17
N ASN A 8 9.84 -8.08 0.46
CA ASN A 8 10.34 -6.80 0.92
C ASN A 8 9.42 -5.69 0.40
N PRO A 9 8.52 -5.11 1.21
CA PRO A 9 7.51 -4.20 0.68
C PRO A 9 8.08 -2.91 0.06
N LEU A 10 9.28 -2.50 0.47
CA LEU A 10 9.94 -1.28 -0.01
C LEU A 10 10.93 -1.53 -1.15
N GLY A 11 11.08 -2.78 -1.61
CA GLY A 11 11.97 -3.17 -2.70
C GLY A 11 11.34 -4.12 -3.73
N ASP A 12 10.27 -4.83 -3.38
CA ASP A 12 9.56 -5.74 -4.28
C ASP A 12 8.24 -5.13 -4.81
N SER A 13 7.87 -3.93 -4.33
CA SER A 13 6.76 -3.13 -4.86
C SER A 13 7.29 -1.91 -5.60
N LEU A 14 6.81 -1.68 -6.82
CA LEU A 14 7.11 -0.44 -7.56
C LEU A 14 6.73 0.81 -6.75
N LEU A 15 5.51 0.82 -6.20
CA LEU A 15 5.05 1.91 -5.33
C LEU A 15 5.89 2.02 -4.05
N GLY A 16 6.26 0.89 -3.44
CA GLY A 16 7.12 0.87 -2.26
C GLY A 16 8.50 1.47 -2.50
N GLU A 17 9.15 1.09 -3.60
CA GLU A 17 10.44 1.66 -4.03
C GLU A 17 10.35 3.17 -4.27
N LEU A 18 9.29 3.61 -4.95
CA LEU A 18 9.04 5.02 -5.20
C LEU A 18 8.84 5.82 -3.92
N ILE A 19 8.04 5.31 -2.98
CA ILE A 19 7.85 5.96 -1.67
C ILE A 19 9.20 6.11 -0.96
N CYS A 20 10.02 5.05 -0.96
CA CYS A 20 11.38 5.10 -0.41
C CYS A 20 12.25 6.17 -1.08
N SER A 21 12.23 6.22 -2.41
CA SER A 21 13.01 7.16 -3.20
C SER A 21 12.62 8.62 -2.90
N VAL A 22 11.31 8.93 -2.94
CA VAL A 22 10.77 10.26 -2.65
C VAL A 22 11.05 10.66 -1.20
N TRP A 23 10.82 9.76 -0.24
CA TRP A 23 11.09 10.01 1.17
C TRP A 23 12.56 10.36 1.43
N LYS A 24 13.48 9.59 0.82
CA LYS A 24 14.91 9.87 0.87
C LYS A 24 15.27 11.18 0.18
N GLY A 25 14.64 11.49 -0.96
CA GLY A 25 14.82 12.75 -1.68
C GLY A 25 14.47 13.98 -0.85
N LYS A 26 13.51 13.86 0.08
CA LYS A 26 13.17 14.88 1.08
C LYS A 26 14.13 14.94 2.28
N GLY A 27 15.21 14.17 2.27
CA GLY A 27 16.17 14.10 3.37
C GLY A 27 15.65 13.39 4.62
N ARG A 28 14.57 12.60 4.50
CA ARG A 28 14.01 11.82 5.62
C ARG A 28 14.67 10.43 5.69
N ASP A 29 14.71 9.84 6.88
CA ASP A 29 15.35 8.54 7.10
C ASP A 29 14.48 7.40 6.56
N THR A 30 15.04 6.58 5.67
CA THR A 30 14.35 5.39 5.11
C THR A 30 14.21 4.26 6.12
N GLU A 31 15.02 4.24 7.18
CA GLU A 31 14.87 3.25 8.24
C GLU A 31 13.57 3.49 9.03
N GLU A 32 13.11 4.73 9.15
CA GLU A 32 11.80 5.05 9.75
C GLU A 32 10.64 4.47 8.93
N LEU A 33 10.69 4.54 7.59
CA LEU A 33 9.71 3.88 6.71
C LEU A 33 9.67 2.38 6.94
N LYS A 34 10.85 1.76 7.00
CA LYS A 34 10.99 0.31 7.21
C LYS A 34 10.44 -0.09 8.57
N GLN A 35 10.82 0.60 9.65
CA GLN A 35 10.30 0.33 10.99
C GLN A 35 8.79 0.54 11.06
N ALA A 36 8.28 1.57 10.40
CA ALA A 36 6.86 1.87 10.40
C ALA A 36 6.05 0.77 9.70
N ILE A 37 6.49 0.30 8.53
CA ILE A 37 5.77 -0.75 7.80
C ILE A 37 5.89 -2.12 8.47
N TYR A 38 7.07 -2.48 8.98
CA TYR A 38 7.28 -3.75 9.70
C TYR A 38 6.54 -3.80 11.04
N SER A 39 6.09 -2.65 11.57
CA SER A 39 5.31 -2.62 12.81
C SER A 39 3.89 -3.21 12.69
N HIS A 40 3.45 -3.59 11.48
CA HIS A 40 2.24 -4.41 11.31
C HIS A 40 2.45 -5.87 11.71
N LEU A 41 3.70 -6.32 11.80
CA LEU A 41 4.06 -7.67 12.19
C LEU A 41 4.29 -7.77 13.69
N SER A 42 4.15 -8.98 14.23
CA SER A 42 4.68 -9.31 15.55
C SER A 42 6.22 -9.25 15.54
N GLU A 43 6.84 -9.05 16.70
CA GLU A 43 8.30 -8.98 16.84
C GLU A 43 9.01 -10.15 16.13
N GLY A 44 10.01 -9.83 15.29
CA GLY A 44 10.79 -10.81 14.53
C GLY A 44 10.08 -11.40 13.31
N GLY A 45 8.89 -10.91 12.94
CA GLY A 45 8.18 -11.35 11.75
C GLY A 45 8.76 -10.77 10.44
N ASP A 46 8.58 -11.53 9.35
CA ASP A 46 8.83 -11.08 7.98
C ASP A 46 7.55 -11.08 7.16
N PHE A 47 7.43 -10.13 6.24
CA PHE A 47 6.37 -10.18 5.24
C PHE A 47 6.58 -11.34 4.27
N LYS A 48 5.48 -11.98 3.91
CA LYS A 48 5.42 -13.03 2.90
C LYS A 48 4.50 -12.59 1.79
N GLY A 49 4.81 -12.96 0.55
CA GLY A 49 3.93 -12.72 -0.59
C GLY A 49 2.61 -13.47 -0.42
N THR A 50 1.50 -12.85 -0.82
CA THR A 50 0.19 -13.49 -0.72
C THR A 50 0.08 -14.62 -1.74
N PRO A 51 -0.38 -15.84 -1.35
CA PRO A 51 -0.54 -16.95 -2.28
C PRO A 51 -1.42 -16.57 -3.48
N LYS A 52 -1.01 -16.98 -4.69
CA LYS A 52 -1.68 -16.59 -5.95
C LYS A 52 -3.21 -16.74 -5.93
N GLY A 53 -3.73 -17.83 -5.36
CA GLY A 53 -5.18 -18.07 -5.28
C GLY A 53 -5.90 -17.07 -4.38
N GLU A 54 -5.33 -16.78 -3.21
CA GLU A 54 -5.86 -15.79 -2.26
C GLU A 54 -5.79 -14.39 -2.85
N LYS A 55 -4.64 -14.03 -3.44
CA LYS A 55 -4.44 -12.77 -4.16
C LYS A 55 -5.47 -12.56 -5.26
N GLN A 56 -5.74 -13.59 -6.07
CA GLN A 56 -6.74 -13.50 -7.14
C GLN A 56 -8.16 -13.26 -6.60
N ILE A 57 -8.52 -13.87 -5.47
CA ILE A 57 -9.81 -13.64 -4.81
C ILE A 57 -9.91 -12.19 -4.33
N ILE A 58 -8.88 -11.70 -3.63
CA ILE A 58 -8.84 -10.33 -3.11
C ILE A 58 -8.94 -9.32 -4.27
N MET A 59 -8.15 -9.51 -5.34
CA MET A 59 -8.12 -8.61 -6.50
C MET A 59 -9.37 -8.67 -7.37
N ASN A 60 -10.20 -9.71 -7.27
CA ASN A 60 -11.51 -9.75 -7.94
C ASN A 60 -12.62 -9.05 -7.13
N LEU A 61 -12.51 -9.01 -5.80
CA LEU A 61 -13.55 -8.50 -4.92
C LEU A 61 -13.33 -7.06 -4.49
N LEU A 62 -12.13 -6.72 -4.01
CA LEU A 62 -11.86 -5.43 -3.40
C LEU A 62 -11.96 -4.26 -4.37
N PRO A 63 -11.48 -4.32 -5.63
CA PRO A 63 -11.64 -3.20 -6.55
C PRO A 63 -13.10 -2.78 -6.76
N ASN A 64 -14.03 -3.74 -6.79
CA ASN A 64 -15.46 -3.45 -6.91
C ASN A 64 -16.04 -2.81 -5.65
N ARG A 65 -15.65 -3.29 -4.46
CA ARG A 65 -16.04 -2.66 -3.18
C ARG A 65 -15.49 -1.24 -3.06
N ILE A 66 -14.23 -1.05 -3.42
CA ILE A 66 -13.53 0.24 -3.36
C ILE A 66 -14.20 1.25 -4.30
N ARG A 67 -14.50 0.89 -5.57
CA ARG A 67 -15.24 1.76 -6.49
C ARG A 67 -16.55 2.24 -5.89
N LYS A 68 -17.36 1.31 -5.36
CA LYS A 68 -18.61 1.65 -4.70
C LYS A 68 -18.41 2.60 -3.52
N TYR A 69 -17.39 2.39 -2.69
CA TYR A 69 -17.12 3.28 -1.56
C TYR A 69 -16.60 4.66 -2.00
N ILE A 70 -15.89 4.76 -3.13
CA ILE A 70 -15.50 6.04 -3.73
C ILE A 70 -16.75 6.79 -4.20
N GLU A 71 -17.65 6.14 -4.94
CA GLU A 71 -18.93 6.72 -5.38
C GLU A 71 -19.79 7.21 -4.21
N GLU A 72 -19.80 6.46 -3.11
CA GLU A 72 -20.48 6.81 -1.85
C GLU A 72 -19.72 7.86 -1.00
N LYS A 73 -18.52 8.31 -1.42
CA LYS A 73 -17.60 9.16 -0.64
C LYS A 73 -17.30 8.61 0.76
N ASN A 74 -17.25 7.29 0.89
CA ASN A 74 -17.08 6.58 2.15
C ASN A 74 -15.64 6.07 2.34
N PHE A 75 -14.69 7.01 2.44
CA PHE A 75 -13.27 6.69 2.51
C PHE A 75 -12.88 5.92 3.77
N ASN A 76 -13.65 6.05 4.87
CA ASN A 76 -13.46 5.27 6.08
C ASN A 76 -13.65 3.76 5.86
N LYS A 77 -14.59 3.36 5.00
CA LYS A 77 -14.74 1.94 4.63
C LYS A 77 -13.54 1.46 3.83
N ILE A 78 -12.98 2.28 2.94
CA ILE A 78 -11.78 1.95 2.17
C ILE A 78 -10.60 1.75 3.13
N ALA A 79 -10.34 2.70 4.02
CA ALA A 79 -9.29 2.59 5.03
C ALA A 79 -9.45 1.33 5.91
N LYS A 80 -10.69 0.92 6.21
CA LYS A 80 -10.98 -0.33 6.92
C LYS A 80 -10.61 -1.57 6.10
N GLU A 81 -10.91 -1.60 4.79
CA GLU A 81 -10.50 -2.71 3.91
C GLU A 81 -8.96 -2.85 3.89
N PHE A 82 -8.24 -1.73 3.74
CA PHE A 82 -6.77 -1.74 3.80
C PHE A 82 -6.23 -2.19 5.16
N THR A 83 -6.84 -1.72 6.25
CA THR A 83 -6.47 -2.18 7.61
C THR A 83 -6.70 -3.68 7.78
N ASN A 84 -7.76 -4.24 7.18
CA ASN A 84 -8.02 -5.67 7.23
C ASN A 84 -6.95 -6.46 6.47
N LEU A 85 -6.55 -6.03 5.27
CA LEU A 85 -5.46 -6.65 4.52
C LEU A 85 -4.14 -6.64 5.31
N LEU A 86 -3.75 -5.47 5.82
CA LEU A 86 -2.49 -5.29 6.55
C LEU A 86 -2.43 -6.08 7.86
N LYS A 87 -3.59 -6.40 8.45
CA LYS A 87 -3.69 -7.19 9.68
C LYS A 87 -4.04 -8.67 9.45
N GLY A 88 -4.15 -9.12 8.20
CA GLY A 88 -4.57 -10.49 7.88
C GLY A 88 -5.97 -10.81 8.39
N ARG A 89 -6.96 -10.01 8.01
CA ARG A 89 -8.38 -10.17 8.38
C ARG A 89 -9.28 -10.18 7.14
N ASP A 90 -10.49 -10.67 7.32
CA ASP A 90 -11.53 -10.78 6.28
C ASP A 90 -11.07 -11.68 5.11
N LEU A 91 -10.69 -11.07 3.98
CA LEU A 91 -10.29 -11.78 2.77
C LEU A 91 -8.85 -12.30 2.81
N ALA A 92 -8.07 -11.89 3.82
CA ALA A 92 -6.68 -12.32 4.00
C ALA A 92 -6.53 -13.10 5.31
N GLN A 93 -5.81 -14.23 5.29
CA GLN A 93 -5.52 -15.03 6.50
C GLN A 93 -4.24 -14.59 7.21
N LYS A 94 -3.38 -13.86 6.50
CA LYS A 94 -2.12 -13.26 6.96
C LYS A 94 -2.01 -11.84 6.39
N PRO A 95 -1.16 -10.95 6.94
CA PRO A 95 -0.91 -9.64 6.37
C PRO A 95 -0.61 -9.71 4.86
N ALA A 96 -1.54 -9.22 4.04
CA ALA A 96 -1.47 -9.25 2.58
C ALA A 96 -0.92 -7.92 2.04
N ILE A 97 0.31 -7.59 2.44
CA ILE A 97 0.88 -6.25 2.19
C ILE A 97 1.21 -6.01 0.72
N ASP A 98 1.63 -7.06 0.00
CA ASP A 98 1.86 -7.01 -1.45
C ASP A 98 0.58 -6.64 -2.20
N VAL A 99 -0.55 -7.25 -1.82
CA VAL A 99 -1.85 -6.95 -2.40
C VAL A 99 -2.34 -5.56 -2.01
N ALA A 100 -2.08 -5.13 -0.78
CA ALA A 100 -2.38 -3.78 -0.36
C ALA A 100 -1.63 -2.76 -1.25
N PHE A 101 -0.33 -2.94 -1.48
CA PHE A 101 0.44 -2.06 -2.36
C PHE A 101 -0.13 -2.00 -3.78
N GLU A 102 -0.48 -3.14 -4.38
CA GLU A 102 -1.11 -3.17 -5.70
C GLU A 102 -2.44 -2.41 -5.74
N LEU A 103 -3.27 -2.54 -4.71
CA LEU A 103 -4.53 -1.80 -4.62
C LEU A 103 -4.32 -0.30 -4.41
N LEU A 104 -3.33 0.10 -3.61
CA LEU A 104 -3.00 1.51 -3.41
C LEU A 104 -2.46 2.13 -4.70
N GLU A 105 -1.61 1.42 -5.42
CA GLU A 105 -1.09 1.85 -6.73
C GLU A 105 -2.22 2.01 -7.74
N TRP A 106 -3.15 1.05 -7.78
CA TRP A 106 -4.34 1.15 -8.60
C TRP A 106 -5.23 2.35 -8.23
N ILE A 107 -5.35 2.68 -6.93
CA ILE A 107 -6.07 3.88 -6.49
C ILE A 107 -5.34 5.16 -6.94
N LEU A 108 -4.03 5.22 -6.70
CA LEU A 108 -3.16 6.36 -7.01
C LEU A 108 -3.22 6.73 -8.50
N THR A 109 -3.30 5.73 -9.37
CA THR A 109 -3.25 5.90 -10.83
C THR A 109 -4.64 5.96 -11.47
N GLY A 110 -5.63 5.29 -10.89
CA GLY A 110 -6.98 5.16 -11.45
C GLY A 110 -7.96 6.24 -11.02
N PHE A 111 -7.67 7.02 -9.98
CA PHE A 111 -8.61 7.98 -9.40
C PHE A 111 -7.93 9.32 -9.08
N GLN A 112 -8.68 10.41 -9.21
CA GLN A 112 -8.25 11.77 -8.85
C GLN A 112 -8.68 12.11 -7.41
N GLU A 113 -8.43 11.19 -6.47
CA GLU A 113 -8.88 11.28 -5.08
C GLU A 113 -7.69 11.38 -4.12
N ASP A 114 -7.05 12.55 -4.09
CA ASP A 114 -5.81 12.77 -3.31
C ASP A 114 -6.04 12.63 -1.82
N ASP A 115 -7.19 13.09 -1.33
CA ASP A 115 -7.60 12.94 0.06
C ASP A 115 -7.69 11.47 0.46
N LEU A 116 -8.13 10.60 -0.46
CA LEU A 116 -8.15 9.16 -0.21
C LEU A 116 -6.73 8.60 -0.11
N VAL A 117 -5.84 8.99 -1.01
CA VAL A 117 -4.44 8.50 -0.96
C VAL A 117 -3.74 9.00 0.31
N LEU A 118 -3.93 10.26 0.69
CA LEU A 118 -3.40 10.83 1.93
C LEU A 118 -4.01 10.19 3.18
N LEU A 119 -5.24 9.70 3.12
CA LEU A 119 -5.84 8.89 4.17
C LEU A 119 -5.20 7.49 4.26
N LEU A 120 -4.88 6.87 3.13
CA LEU A 120 -4.39 5.49 3.07
C LEU A 120 -2.90 5.36 3.36
N LEU A 121 -2.05 6.29 2.91
CA LEU A 121 -0.60 6.21 3.11
C LEU A 121 -0.22 6.03 4.59
N PRO A 122 -0.72 6.84 5.56
CA PRO A 122 -0.46 6.60 6.97
C PRO A 122 -0.84 5.19 7.43
N VAL A 123 -1.96 4.63 6.93
CA VAL A 123 -2.42 3.29 7.30
C VAL A 123 -1.38 2.22 6.92
N PHE A 124 -0.74 2.33 5.76
CA PHE A 124 0.36 1.43 5.34
C PHE A 124 1.54 1.47 6.31
N PHE A 125 1.85 2.64 6.84
CA PHE A 125 2.94 2.85 7.78
C PHE A 125 2.44 2.83 9.24
N ASN A 126 1.34 2.11 9.49
CA ASN A 126 0.74 1.88 10.80
C ASN A 126 0.48 3.17 11.60
N ASN A 127 0.14 4.25 10.91
CA ASN A 127 -0.08 5.60 11.41
C ASN A 127 1.12 6.19 12.17
N ARG A 128 2.34 5.68 11.93
CA ARG A 128 3.56 6.18 12.57
C ARG A 128 4.21 7.32 11.79
N LEU A 129 3.86 7.48 10.52
CA LEU A 129 4.41 8.49 9.63
C LEU A 129 3.31 9.38 9.08
N GLN A 130 3.65 10.65 8.85
CA GLN A 130 2.78 11.62 8.21
C GLN A 130 3.16 11.80 6.75
N PHE A 131 2.13 11.83 5.91
CA PHE A 131 2.23 12.11 4.49
C PHE A 131 1.44 13.38 4.22
N ASP A 132 2.08 14.32 3.54
CA ASP A 132 1.50 15.59 3.16
C ASP A 132 1.28 15.63 1.64
N LYS A 133 0.60 16.68 1.19
CA LYS A 133 0.27 16.88 -0.22
C LYS A 133 1.52 17.02 -1.09
N GLU A 134 2.59 17.63 -0.58
CA GLU A 134 3.84 17.82 -1.29
C GLU A 134 4.52 16.48 -1.59
N LEU A 135 4.60 15.58 -0.60
CA LEU A 135 5.07 14.21 -0.79
C LEU A 135 4.22 13.43 -1.80
N LEU A 136 2.90 13.56 -1.73
CA LEU A 136 2.01 12.88 -2.67
C LEU A 136 2.21 13.39 -4.11
N ASP A 137 2.38 14.71 -4.28
CA ASP A 137 2.61 15.30 -5.59
C ASP A 137 3.93 14.82 -6.19
N GLU A 138 5.00 14.77 -5.39
CA GLU A 138 6.27 14.19 -5.84
C GLU A 138 6.15 12.72 -6.18
N LEU A 139 5.44 11.94 -5.36
CA LEU A 139 5.20 10.53 -5.63
C LEU A 139 4.49 10.32 -6.97
N LYS A 140 3.48 11.13 -7.28
CA LYS A 140 2.78 11.08 -8.55
C LYS A 140 3.68 11.47 -9.71
N VAL A 141 4.48 12.53 -9.57
CA VAL A 141 5.44 12.96 -10.60
C VAL A 141 6.46 11.85 -10.87
N SER A 142 7.05 11.27 -9.83
CA SER A 142 8.00 10.16 -9.97
C SER A 142 7.36 8.93 -10.61
N TYR A 143 6.12 8.60 -10.26
CA TYR A 143 5.39 7.50 -10.90
C TYR A 143 5.16 7.75 -12.40
N GLN A 144 4.72 8.96 -12.78
CA GLN A 144 4.53 9.32 -14.20
C GLN A 144 5.84 9.29 -14.99
N GLN A 145 6.95 9.71 -14.40
CA GLN A 145 8.26 9.64 -15.05
C GLN A 145 8.69 8.19 -15.34
N LEU A 146 8.39 7.25 -14.44
CA LEU A 146 8.67 5.84 -14.68
C LEU A 146 7.84 5.25 -15.81
N LEU A 147 6.58 5.67 -15.97
CA LEU A 147 5.73 5.20 -17.07
C LEU A 147 6.21 5.68 -18.44
N VAL A 148 6.87 6.84 -18.52
CA VAL A 148 7.37 7.40 -19.79
C VAL A 148 8.71 6.76 -20.21
N GLN A 149 9.43 6.17 -19.28
CA GLN A 149 10.75 5.55 -19.52
C GLN A 149 10.69 4.06 -19.86
N ASN A 150 9.50 3.44 -19.78
CA ASN A 150 9.25 2.03 -20.08
C ASN A 150 8.29 1.89 -21.28
#